data_AF-A0A7G8ZM09-F1
#
_entry.id   AF-A0A7G8ZM09-F1
#
_cell.length_a   1.000
_cell.length_b   1.000
_cell.length_c   1.000
_cell.angle_alpha   90.00
_cell.angle_beta   90.00
_cell.angle_gamma   90.00
#
_symmetry.space_group_name_H-M   'P 1'
#
loop_
_entity.id
_entity.type
_entity.pdbx_description
1 polymer ?
#
loop_
_entity_poly.entity_id
_entity_poly.type
_entity_poly.pdbx_seq_one_letter_code
_entity_poly.pdbx_strand_id
1 'polypeptide(L)'
;MSNFNQNLENALSQDDEEFLRSLDDEPGLFVQMGSAFHGRLKYWTAFAFIQSLVLFGAAIYCFWQLLEADSVRESVLWATGVWSTLLAVGLFKIWFWMRMNHLAMLREIKRIELHLVRGAV
;
A
#
# COMPACT_ATOMS: atom_id res chain seq x y z
N MET A 1 -43.63 20.46 -15.17
CA MET A 1 -42.30 20.36 -14.51
C MET A 1 -41.30 20.09 -15.62
N SER A 2 -40.26 20.91 -15.73
CA SER A 2 -39.50 21.10 -16.97
C SER A 2 -38.60 19.90 -17.32
N ASN A 3 -38.46 19.61 -18.62
CA ASN A 3 -37.50 18.64 -19.17
C ASN A 3 -36.07 18.83 -18.63
N PHE A 4 -35.74 20.04 -18.18
CA PHE A 4 -34.47 20.37 -17.55
C PHE A 4 -34.23 19.62 -16.23
N ASN A 5 -35.23 19.55 -15.34
CA ASN A 5 -35.08 18.82 -14.08
C ASN A 5 -34.91 17.32 -14.32
N GLN A 6 -35.67 16.75 -15.26
CA GLN A 6 -35.57 15.34 -15.61
C GLN A 6 -34.22 14.99 -16.23
N ASN A 7 -33.68 15.86 -17.08
CA ASN A 7 -32.33 15.68 -17.63
C ASN A 7 -31.25 15.83 -16.56
N LEU A 8 -31.41 16.74 -15.60
CA LEU A 8 -30.48 16.92 -14.50
C LEU A 8 -30.48 15.72 -13.56
N GLU A 9 -31.65 15.20 -13.22
CA GLU A 9 -31.82 14.01 -12.37
C GLU A 9 -31.24 12.75 -13.05
N ASN A 10 -31.49 12.58 -14.35
CA ASN A 10 -30.93 11.47 -15.13
C ASN A 10 -29.40 11.56 -15.28
N ALA A 11 -28.86 12.77 -15.47
CA ALA A 11 -27.41 12.98 -15.54
C ALA A 11 -26.75 12.70 -14.19
N LEU A 12 -27.34 13.20 -13.10
CA LEU A 12 -26.87 12.90 -11.74
C LEU A 12 -26.95 11.40 -11.44
N SER A 13 -28.00 10.70 -11.87
CA SER A 13 -28.12 9.26 -11.68
C SER A 13 -27.09 8.46 -12.49
N GLN A 14 -26.74 8.92 -13.70
CA GLN A 14 -25.71 8.29 -14.52
C GLN A 14 -24.31 8.49 -13.94
N ASP A 15 -23.95 9.72 -13.56
CA ASP A 15 -22.67 10.02 -12.90
C ASP A 15 -22.53 9.20 -11.60
N ASP A 16 -23.62 9.05 -10.87
CA ASP A 16 -23.71 8.26 -9.65
C ASP A 16 -23.56 6.75 -9.89
N GLU A 17 -24.08 6.23 -11.01
CA GLU A 17 -23.90 4.83 -11.43
C GLU A 17 -22.47 4.56 -11.91
N GLU A 18 -21.87 5.48 -12.67
CA GLU A 18 -20.48 5.37 -13.11
C GLU A 18 -19.51 5.43 -11.93
N PHE A 19 -19.76 6.31 -10.95
CA PHE A 19 -19.01 6.34 -9.70
C PHE A 19 -19.12 5.03 -8.93
N LEU A 20 -20.31 4.44 -8.80
CA LEU A 20 -20.49 3.14 -8.16
C LEU A 20 -19.79 2.01 -8.91
N ARG A 21 -19.86 1.99 -10.25
CA ARG A 21 -19.12 1.02 -11.07
C ARG A 21 -17.62 1.13 -10.86
N SER A 22 -17.09 2.35 -10.77
CA SER A 22 -15.66 2.57 -10.48
C SER A 22 -15.24 2.05 -9.09
N LEU A 23 -16.19 1.93 -8.16
CA LEU A 23 -15.98 1.37 -6.84
C LEU A 23 -16.11 -0.17 -6.84
N ASP A 24 -16.86 -0.77 -7.77
CA ASP A 24 -17.13 -2.23 -7.85
C ASP A 24 -15.95 -3.01 -8.40
N ASP A 25 -15.18 -2.38 -9.28
CA ASP A 25 -13.94 -2.96 -9.77
C ASP A 25 -12.89 -2.92 -8.66
N GLU A 26 -12.61 -4.09 -8.09
CA GLU A 26 -11.55 -4.21 -7.10
C GLU A 26 -10.21 -3.85 -7.77
N PRO A 27 -9.53 -2.77 -7.34
CA PRO A 27 -8.34 -2.32 -8.02
C PRO A 27 -7.28 -3.42 -7.97
N GLY A 28 -6.69 -3.71 -9.13
CA GLY A 28 -5.63 -4.71 -9.22
C GLY A 28 -4.47 -4.43 -8.25
N LEU A 29 -3.70 -5.48 -7.92
CA LEU A 29 -2.65 -5.42 -6.90
C LEU A 29 -1.69 -4.23 -7.07
N PHE A 30 -1.30 -3.91 -8.31
CA PHE A 30 -0.41 -2.79 -8.61
C PHE A 30 -1.05 -1.42 -8.33
N VAL A 31 -2.36 -1.28 -8.56
CA VAL A 31 -3.11 -0.06 -8.24
C VAL A 31 -3.24 0.09 -6.73
N GLN A 32 -3.52 -0.99 -6.00
CA GLN A 32 -3.52 -0.97 -4.54
C GLN A 32 -2.15 -0.61 -3.97
N MET A 33 -1.08 -1.14 -4.56
CA MET A 33 0.28 -0.79 -4.18
C MET A 33 0.55 0.70 -4.41
N GLY A 34 0.14 1.25 -5.55
CA GLY A 34 0.22 2.69 -5.84
C GLY A 34 -0.61 3.54 -4.88
N SER A 35 -1.77 3.05 -4.43
CA SER A 35 -2.64 3.73 -3.48
C SER A 35 -1.98 3.92 -2.10
N ALA A 36 -1.06 3.01 -1.71
CA ALA A 36 -0.29 3.14 -0.47
C ALA A 36 0.64 4.37 -0.44
N PHE A 37 1.05 4.85 -1.63
CA PHE A 37 1.86 6.05 -1.81
C PHE A 37 1.02 7.33 -1.97
N HIS A 38 -0.29 7.26 -1.80
CA HIS A 38 -1.20 8.41 -1.86
C HIS A 38 -1.82 8.72 -0.48
N GLY A 39 -2.33 9.94 -0.33
CA GLY A 39 -2.98 10.42 0.89
C GLY A 39 -2.03 11.00 1.96
N ARG A 40 -2.53 11.13 3.19
CA ARG A 40 -1.85 11.87 4.29
C ARG A 40 -0.50 11.27 4.69
N LEU A 41 -0.35 9.96 4.58
CA LEU A 41 0.86 9.22 4.97
C LEU A 41 1.79 8.92 3.78
N LYS A 42 1.59 9.54 2.61
CA LYS A 42 2.40 9.26 1.41
C LYS A 42 3.90 9.37 1.63
N TYR A 43 4.34 10.41 2.36
CA TYR A 43 5.75 10.63 2.66
C TYR A 43 6.30 9.57 3.62
N TRP A 44 5.46 9.08 4.53
CA TRP A 44 5.83 8.00 5.44
C TRP A 44 5.99 6.67 4.69
N THR A 45 5.07 6.35 3.77
CA THR A 45 5.20 5.17 2.91
C THR A 45 6.44 5.27 2.03
N ALA A 46 6.71 6.44 1.43
CA ALA A 46 7.91 6.67 0.63
C ALA A 46 9.19 6.52 1.46
N PHE A 47 9.23 7.07 2.67
CA PHE A 47 10.34 6.91 3.61
C PHE A 47 10.59 5.44 3.94
N ALA A 48 9.53 4.68 4.30
CA ALA A 48 9.65 3.26 4.61
C ALA A 48 10.16 2.44 3.40
N PHE A 49 9.72 2.80 2.19
CA PHE A 49 10.18 2.14 0.96
C PHE A 49 11.66 2.42 0.67
N ILE A 50 12.09 3.69 0.77
CA ILE A 50 13.50 4.08 0.61
C ILE A 50 14.35 3.39 1.68
N GLN A 51 13.88 3.35 2.93
CA GLN A 51 14.62 2.72 4.01
C GLN A 51 14.77 1.21 3.81
N SER A 52 13.74 0.54 3.27
CA SER A 52 13.82 -0.86 2.88
C SER A 52 14.88 -1.10 1.80
N LEU A 53 14.98 -0.21 0.81
CA LEU A 53 16.04 -0.27 -0.22
C LEU A 53 17.44 -0.08 0.37
N VAL A 54 17.60 0.87 1.30
CA VAL A 54 18.88 1.09 1.99
C VAL A 54 19.28 -0.15 2.80
N LEU A 55 18.35 -0.75 3.54
CA LEU A 55 18.61 -1.97 4.31
C LEU A 55 18.93 -3.16 3.41
N PHE A 56 18.28 -3.26 2.25
CA PHE A 56 18.61 -4.28 1.26
C PHE A 56 20.03 -4.10 0.69
N GLY A 57 20.44 -2.86 0.40
CA GLY A 57 21.82 -2.55 0.03
C GLY A 57 22.81 -2.90 1.15
N ALA A 58 22.47 -2.59 2.40
CA ALA A 58 23.27 -2.98 3.56
C ALA A 58 23.38 -4.51 3.72
N ALA A 59 22.31 -5.26 3.43
CA ALA A 59 22.33 -6.72 3.45
C ALA A 59 23.31 -7.28 2.40
N ILE A 60 23.31 -6.73 1.19
CA ILE A 60 24.27 -7.10 0.13
C ILE A 60 25.70 -6.80 0.57
N TYR A 61 25.95 -5.63 1.17
CA TYR A 61 27.27 -5.26 1.65
C TYR A 61 27.76 -6.20 2.76
N CYS A 62 26.93 -6.48 3.77
CA CYS A 62 27.26 -7.43 4.82
C CYS A 62 27.51 -8.83 4.26
N PHE A 63 26.77 -9.23 3.22
CA PHE A 63 26.96 -10.51 2.57
C PHE A 63 28.28 -10.57 1.80
N TRP A 64 28.68 -9.50 1.13
CA TRP A 64 30.00 -9.42 0.51
C TRP A 64 31.11 -9.56 1.54
N GLN A 65 31.04 -8.80 2.63
CA GLN A 65 32.03 -8.84 3.70
C GLN A 65 32.10 -10.21 4.40
N LEU A 66 30.98 -10.93 4.46
CA LEU A 66 30.95 -12.31 4.95
C LEU A 66 31.79 -13.26 4.10
N LEU A 67 31.82 -13.07 2.77
CA LEU A 67 32.58 -13.92 1.85
C LEU A 67 34.10 -13.64 1.91
N GLU A 68 34.48 -12.43 2.31
CA GLU A 68 35.88 -11.98 2.39
C GLU A 68 36.46 -12.09 3.82
N ALA A 69 35.69 -12.60 4.78
CA ALA A 69 36.10 -12.70 6.17
C ALA A 69 37.17 -13.78 6.39
N ASP A 70 38.35 -13.37 6.88
CA ASP A 70 39.49 -14.26 7.16
C ASP A 70 39.37 -15.00 8.50
N SER A 71 38.55 -14.48 9.42
CA SER A 71 38.38 -15.03 10.77
C SER A 71 36.96 -15.46 11.05
N VAL A 72 36.79 -16.59 11.76
CA VAL A 72 35.47 -17.11 12.18
C VAL A 72 34.66 -16.06 12.93
N ARG A 73 35.33 -15.23 13.75
CA ARG A 73 34.70 -14.15 14.52
C ARG A 73 34.07 -13.11 13.59
N GLU A 74 34.79 -12.67 12.56
CA GLU A 74 34.28 -11.72 11.58
C GLU A 74 33.17 -12.33 10.74
N SER A 75 33.31 -13.59 10.33
CA SER A 75 32.25 -14.29 9.60
C SER A 75 30.95 -14.32 10.41
N VAL A 76 31.01 -14.61 11.71
CA VAL A 76 29.82 -14.61 12.58
C VAL A 76 29.20 -13.21 12.71
N LEU A 77 30.02 -12.17 12.82
CA LEU A 77 29.55 -10.79 12.87
C LEU A 77 28.82 -10.39 11.58
N TRP A 78 29.44 -10.64 10.43
CA TRP A 78 28.83 -10.31 9.14
C TRP A 78 27.60 -11.16 8.84
N ALA A 79 27.58 -12.45 9.21
CA ALA A 79 26.41 -13.31 9.08
C ALA A 79 25.23 -12.81 9.92
N THR A 80 25.49 -12.35 11.15
CA THR A 80 24.47 -11.74 12.01
C THR A 80 23.98 -10.41 11.43
N GLY A 81 24.89 -9.64 10.81
CA GLY A 81 24.56 -8.43 10.06
C GLY A 81 23.63 -8.69 8.86
N VAL A 82 23.91 -9.73 8.07
CA VAL A 82 23.03 -10.16 6.97
C VAL A 82 21.66 -10.59 7.52
N TRP A 83 21.64 -11.41 8.56
CA TRP A 83 20.38 -11.91 9.11
C TRP A 83 19.50 -10.78 9.67
N SER A 84 20.09 -9.86 10.44
CA SER A 84 19.38 -8.71 11.01
C SER A 84 18.86 -7.74 9.95
N THR A 85 19.65 -7.44 8.92
CA THR A 85 19.22 -6.57 7.81
C THR A 85 18.10 -7.20 6.99
N LEU A 86 18.18 -8.50 6.67
CA LEU A 86 17.11 -9.22 5.97
C LEU A 86 15.82 -9.29 6.79
N LEU A 87 15.92 -9.55 8.11
CA LEU A 87 14.76 -9.49 9.01
C LEU A 87 14.12 -8.11 9.02
N ALA A 88 14.93 -7.04 9.10
CA ALA A 88 14.43 -5.67 9.07
C ALA A 88 13.68 -5.37 7.75
N VAL A 89 14.22 -5.76 6.60
CA VAL A 89 13.54 -5.64 5.30
C VAL A 89 12.22 -6.41 5.29
N GLY A 90 12.20 -7.63 5.84
CA GLY A 90 10.99 -8.44 5.99
C GLY A 90 9.90 -7.74 6.81
N LEU A 91 10.26 -7.15 7.95
CA LEU A 91 9.33 -6.41 8.80
C LEU A 91 8.76 -5.17 8.09
N PHE A 92 9.59 -4.41 7.37
CA PHE A 92 9.11 -3.29 6.55
C PHE A 92 8.11 -3.74 5.49
N LYS A 93 8.36 -4.91 4.87
CA LYS A 93 7.46 -5.49 3.87
C LYS A 93 6.12 -5.86 4.50
N ILE A 94 6.12 -6.54 5.66
CA ILE A 94 4.88 -6.89 6.39
C ILE A 94 4.10 -5.63 6.76
N TRP A 95 4.77 -4.60 7.26
CA TRP A 95 4.14 -3.30 7.54
C TRP A 95 3.49 -2.68 6.31
N PHE A 96 4.16 -2.74 5.15
CA PHE A 96 3.62 -2.25 3.89
C PHE A 96 2.36 -3.01 3.45
N TRP A 97 2.34 -4.35 3.57
CA TRP A 97 1.15 -5.16 3.32
C TRP A 97 0.00 -4.80 4.28
N MET A 98 0.28 -4.62 5.56
CA MET A 98 -0.73 -4.17 6.53
C MET A 98 -1.30 -2.80 6.17
N ARG A 99 -0.45 -1.89 5.66
CA ARG A 99 -0.87 -0.57 5.19
C ARG A 99 -1.82 -0.69 3.98
N MET A 100 -1.53 -1.56 3.03
CA MET A 100 -2.42 -1.83 1.89
C MET A 100 -3.75 -2.39 2.36
N ASN A 101 -3.74 -3.40 3.23
CA ASN A 101 -4.96 -3.99 3.78
C ASN A 101 -5.82 -2.96 4.53
N HIS A 102 -5.19 -2.09 5.34
CA HIS A 102 -5.88 -1.00 6.01
C HIS A 102 -6.57 -0.03 5.03
N LEU A 103 -5.92 0.29 3.91
CA LEU A 103 -6.53 1.15 2.88
C LEU A 103 -7.67 0.45 2.14
N ALA A 104 -7.54 -0.85 1.86
CA ALA A 104 -8.62 -1.64 1.29
C ALA A 104 -9.85 -1.68 2.23
N MET A 105 -9.65 -1.97 3.52
CA MET A 105 -10.74 -1.95 4.50
C MET A 105 -11.43 -0.58 4.61
N LEU A 106 -10.67 0.52 4.59
CA LEU A 106 -11.26 1.87 4.60
C LEU A 106 -12.12 2.15 3.35
N ARG A 107 -11.77 1.56 2.20
CA ARG A 107 -12.55 1.67 0.97
C ARG A 107 -13.87 0.92 1.08
N GLU A 108 -13.82 -0.30 1.61
CA GLU A 108 -15.00 -1.14 1.86
C GLU A 108 -15.96 -0.49 2.87
N ILE A 109 -15.44 0.10 3.95
CA ILE A 109 -16.27 0.81 4.94
C ILE A 109 -17.02 1.98 4.28
N LYS A 110 -16.35 2.79 3.45
CA LYS A 110 -16.98 3.90 2.75
C LYS A 110 -18.02 3.45 1.73
N ARG A 111 -17.77 2.33 1.05
CA ARG A 111 -18.73 1.69 0.14
C ARG A 111 -19.99 1.28 0.90
N ILE A 112 -19.85 0.66 2.07
CA ILE A 112 -20.99 0.31 2.94
C ILE A 112 -21.75 1.58 3.40
N GLU A 113 -21.04 2.63 3.80
CA GLU A 113 -21.64 3.91 4.22
C GLU A 113 -22.48 4.54 3.09
N LEU A 114 -21.97 4.54 1.85
CA LEU A 114 -22.71 5.02 0.68
C LEU A 114 -23.97 4.19 0.39
N HIS A 115 -23.88 2.86 0.48
CA HIS A 115 -25.05 1.99 0.30
C HIS A 115 -26.11 2.20 1.38
N LEU A 116 -25.71 2.42 2.63
CA LEU A 116 -26.64 2.71 3.73
C LEU A 116 -27.35 4.05 3.52
N VAL A 117 -26.63 5.09 3.10
CA VAL A 117 -27.24 6.40 2.81
C VAL A 117 -28.23 6.30 1.66
N ARG A 118 -27.92 5.57 0.58
CA ARG A 118 -28.85 5.36 -0.54
C ARG A 118 -30.03 4.44 -0.20
N GLY A 119 -29.85 3.42 0.63
CA GLY A 119 -30.92 2.53 1.06
C GLY A 119 -31.87 3.15 2.10
N ALA A 120 -31.49 4.27 2.71
CA ALA A 120 -32.29 5.02 3.66
C ALA A 120 -33.16 6.14 3.01
N VAL A 121 -32.97 6.39 1.71
CA VAL A 121 -33.78 7.32 0.89
C VAL A 121 -34.77 6.51 0.05
#